data_AF-A0A9X4RNT7-F1
#
_entry.id   AF-A0A9X4RNT7-F1
#
_cell.length_a   1.000
_cell.length_b   1.000
_cell.length_c   1.000
_cell.angle_alpha   90.00
_cell.angle_beta   90.00
_cell.angle_gamma   90.00
#
_symmetry.space_group_name_H-M   'P 1'
#
loop_
_entity.id
_entity.type
_entity.pdbx_description
1 polymer ?
#
loop_
_entity_poly.entity_id
_entity_poly.type
_entity_poly.pdbx_seq_one_letter_code
_entity_poly.pdbx_strand_id
1 'polypeptide(L)'
;MRVIKSVVALLVAVGVSGLLIHFIALSVLAGYPRIAQTMERFVYTELVLISFLTLVIWLFYLQWSLGKLSVVYLYLFFSVYLFLLFVVLFTKAPRYQALILNTIDFLMGGRLSWLEALLNVCYFIPLGLLYGMKARYREFVIVALLTIVGIEMIQFVFYLGTFAISDIFLNFIGCLLGYHLYQPLHEHFQE
;
A
#
# COMPACT_ATOMS: atom_id res chain seq x y z
N MET A 1 18.56 28.14 -6.60
CA MET A 1 17.09 27.90 -6.51
C MET A 1 16.68 26.43 -6.38
N ARG A 2 17.21 25.47 -7.17
CA ARG A 2 16.83 24.04 -7.04
C ARG A 2 17.11 23.45 -5.66
N VAL A 3 18.30 23.70 -5.10
CA VAL A 3 18.67 23.22 -3.75
C VAL A 3 17.72 23.72 -2.67
N ILE A 4 17.33 25.00 -2.72
CA ILE A 4 16.38 25.60 -1.76
C ILE A 4 15.01 24.90 -1.86
N LYS A 5 14.52 24.64 -3.08
CA LYS A 5 13.27 23.88 -3.28
C LYS A 5 13.36 22.46 -2.73
N SER A 6 14.49 21.77 -2.94
CA SER A 6 14.72 20.42 -2.40
C SER A 6 14.79 20.39 -0.87
N VAL A 7 15.38 21.41 -0.24
CA VAL A 7 15.44 21.53 1.23
C VAL A 7 14.06 21.83 1.81
N VAL A 8 13.30 22.75 1.18
CA VAL A 8 11.91 23.02 1.59
C VAL A 8 11.05 21.75 1.44
N ALA A 9 11.19 21.02 0.35
CA ALA A 9 10.48 19.76 0.14
C ALA A 9 10.85 18.70 1.19
N LEU A 10 12.10 18.66 1.66
CA LEU A 10 12.51 17.76 2.74
C LEU A 10 11.78 18.12 4.05
N LEU A 11 11.73 19.40 4.40
CA LEU A 11 11.03 19.86 5.61
C LEU A 11 9.53 19.56 5.54
N VAL A 12 8.91 19.76 4.38
CA VAL A 12 7.52 19.38 4.13
C VAL A 12 7.35 17.87 4.25
N ALA A 13 8.24 17.07 3.66
CA ALA A 13 8.19 15.61 3.75
C ALA A 13 8.30 15.11 5.19
N VAL A 14 9.12 15.73 6.04
CA VAL A 14 9.20 15.43 7.48
C VAL A 14 7.87 15.70 8.16
N GLY A 15 7.28 16.88 7.93
CA GLY A 15 6.00 17.26 8.55
C GLY A 15 4.85 16.34 8.12
N VAL A 16 4.73 16.08 6.81
CA VAL A 16 3.71 15.18 6.26
C VAL A 16 3.90 13.75 6.77
N SER A 17 5.13 13.24 6.81
CA SER A 17 5.41 11.89 7.33
C SER A 17 5.07 11.78 8.80
N GLY A 18 5.41 12.78 9.62
CA GLY A 18 5.06 12.82 11.03
C GLY A 18 3.54 12.74 11.25
N LEU A 19 2.77 13.54 10.50
CA LEU A 19 1.31 13.51 10.57
C LEU A 19 0.74 12.16 10.14
N LEU A 20 1.19 11.61 9.01
CA LEU A 20 0.71 10.32 8.50
C LEU A 20 1.03 9.18 9.46
N ILE A 21 2.25 9.13 10.00
CA ILE A 21 2.63 8.07 10.94
C ILE A 21 1.83 8.19 12.23
N HIS A 22 1.75 9.38 12.81
CA HIS A 22 1.12 9.58 14.10
C HIS A 22 -0.40 9.32 14.07
N PHE A 23 -1.10 9.86 13.06
CA PHE A 23 -2.57 9.75 13.01
C PHE A 23 -3.05 8.46 12.34
N ILE A 24 -2.32 7.93 11.35
CA ILE A 24 -2.78 6.80 10.55
C ILE A 24 -1.98 5.55 10.92
N ALA A 25 -0.66 5.55 10.70
CA ALA A 25 0.12 4.31 10.80
C ALA A 25 0.12 3.74 12.22
N LEU A 26 0.39 4.56 13.25
CA LEU A 26 0.39 4.09 14.64
C LEU A 26 -1.01 3.65 15.09
N SER A 27 -2.06 4.38 14.71
CA SER A 27 -3.44 4.00 15.00
C SER A 27 -3.80 2.62 14.42
N VAL A 28 -3.34 2.34 13.20
CA VAL A 28 -3.54 1.05 12.53
C VAL A 28 -2.66 -0.05 13.15
N LEU A 29 -1.38 0.23 13.38
CA LEU A 29 -0.41 -0.72 13.94
C LEU A 29 -0.76 -1.12 15.37
N ALA A 30 -1.25 -0.18 16.19
CA ALA A 30 -1.74 -0.44 17.54
C ALA A 30 -2.97 -1.37 17.56
N GLY A 31 -3.74 -1.40 16.46
CA GLY A 31 -4.84 -2.35 16.27
C GLY A 31 -4.41 -3.80 16.13
N TYR A 32 -3.12 -4.08 15.87
CA TYR A 32 -2.58 -5.43 15.72
C TYR A 32 -1.73 -5.83 16.94
N PRO A 33 -2.22 -6.72 17.83
CA PRO A 33 -1.56 -7.02 19.11
C PRO A 33 -0.10 -7.48 18.99
N ARG A 34 0.19 -8.28 17.96
CA ARG A 34 1.56 -8.78 17.70
C ARG A 34 2.52 -7.69 17.25
N ILE A 35 2.03 -6.74 16.46
CA ILE A 35 2.83 -5.62 15.99
C ILE A 35 3.01 -4.62 17.13
N ALA A 36 1.94 -4.26 17.84
CA ALA A 36 1.99 -3.40 19.02
C ALA A 36 3.02 -3.88 20.05
N GLN A 37 3.00 -5.17 20.39
CA GLN A 37 3.97 -5.76 21.33
C GLN A 37 5.42 -5.74 20.81
N THR A 38 5.61 -5.81 19.49
CA THR A 38 6.94 -5.68 18.87
C THR A 38 7.41 -4.24 18.88
N MET A 39 6.51 -3.28 18.61
CA MET A 39 6.80 -1.84 18.64
C MET A 39 7.15 -1.36 20.05
N GLU A 40 6.48 -1.87 21.09
CA GLU A 40 6.82 -1.57 22.49
C GLU A 40 8.26 -1.98 22.87
N ARG A 41 8.82 -2.99 22.19
CA ARG A 41 10.22 -3.43 22.42
C ARG A 41 11.24 -2.49 21.78
N PHE A 42 10.85 -1.68 20.80
CA PHE A 42 11.75 -0.81 20.05
C PHE A 42 11.35 0.65 20.24
N VAL A 43 12.01 1.32 21.19
CA VAL A 43 11.76 2.74 21.56
C VAL A 43 11.80 3.70 20.37
N TYR A 44 12.54 3.36 19.30
CA TYR A 44 12.72 4.22 18.12
C TYR A 44 11.86 3.85 16.92
N THR A 45 10.89 2.92 17.02
CA THR A 45 10.11 2.50 15.84
C THR A 45 9.37 3.65 15.16
N GLU A 46 8.77 4.56 15.91
CA GLU A 46 8.09 5.73 15.35
C GLU A 46 9.06 6.61 14.55
N LEU A 47 10.22 6.92 15.11
CA LEU A 47 11.26 7.73 14.45
C LEU A 47 11.77 7.04 13.17
N VAL A 48 11.99 5.73 13.23
CA VAL A 48 12.42 4.94 12.06
C VAL A 48 11.36 5.00 10.97
N LEU A 49 10.08 4.81 11.29
CA LEU A 49 8.98 4.89 10.32
C LEU A 49 8.85 6.29 9.71
N ILE A 50 8.93 7.35 10.53
CA ILE A 50 8.89 8.75 10.04
C ILE A 50 10.08 9.02 9.12
N SER A 51 11.30 8.64 9.52
CA SER A 51 12.50 8.86 8.71
C SER A 51 12.45 8.11 7.38
N PHE A 52 11.94 6.88 7.40
CA PHE A 52 11.77 6.05 6.22
C PHE A 52 10.74 6.66 5.25
N LEU A 53 9.56 7.02 5.75
CA LEU A 53 8.51 7.64 4.93
C LEU A 53 8.96 9.00 4.38
N THR A 54 9.67 9.79 5.20
CA THR A 54 10.27 11.06 4.78
C THR A 54 11.21 10.84 3.60
N LEU A 55 12.10 9.84 3.70
CA LEU A 55 13.05 9.52 2.64
C LEU A 55 12.33 9.13 1.35
N VAL A 56 11.30 8.29 1.42
CA VAL A 56 10.51 7.86 0.26
C VAL A 56 9.83 9.06 -0.41
N ILE A 57 9.11 9.90 0.34
CA ILE A 57 8.41 11.08 -0.20
C ILE A 57 9.41 12.07 -0.79
N TRP A 58 10.51 12.32 -0.10
CA TRP A 58 11.52 13.27 -0.56
C TRP A 58 12.25 12.78 -1.82
N LEU A 59 12.64 11.50 -1.89
CA LEU A 59 13.24 10.92 -3.09
C LEU A 59 12.27 10.94 -4.27
N PHE A 60 10.99 10.65 -4.05
CA PHE A 60 9.96 10.79 -5.08
C PHE A 60 9.88 12.23 -5.60
N TYR A 61 9.82 13.22 -4.70
CA TYR A 61 9.83 14.63 -5.07
C TYR A 61 11.06 15.03 -5.88
N LEU A 62 12.25 14.54 -5.51
CA LEU A 62 13.47 14.81 -6.27
C LEU A 62 13.37 14.27 -7.70
N GLN A 63 12.85 13.06 -7.89
CA GLN A 63 12.66 12.50 -9.22
C GLN A 63 11.64 13.28 -10.04
N TRP A 64 10.52 13.63 -9.40
CA TRP A 64 9.50 14.49 -9.99
C TRP A 64 10.07 15.82 -10.46
N SER A 65 10.84 16.50 -9.61
CA SER A 65 11.48 17.77 -9.95
C SER A 65 12.56 17.66 -11.03
N LEU A 66 13.14 16.47 -11.22
CA LEU A 66 14.15 16.21 -12.25
C LEU A 66 13.54 15.71 -13.57
N GLY A 67 12.23 15.41 -13.59
CA GLY A 67 11.54 14.82 -14.75
C GLY A 67 12.04 13.41 -15.10
N LYS A 68 12.83 12.78 -14.22
CA LYS A 68 13.44 11.47 -14.50
C LYS A 68 13.17 10.49 -13.37
N LEU A 69 12.48 9.41 -13.72
CA LEU A 69 12.19 8.29 -12.83
C LEU A 69 13.34 7.28 -12.87
N SER A 70 14.07 7.12 -11.75
CA SER A 70 15.18 6.16 -11.71
C SER A 70 14.66 4.74 -11.57
N VAL A 71 15.18 3.84 -12.41
CA VAL A 71 14.88 2.41 -12.35
C VAL A 71 15.26 1.82 -10.98
N VAL A 72 16.38 2.25 -10.39
CA VAL A 72 16.83 1.79 -9.05
C VAL A 72 15.82 2.17 -7.98
N TYR A 73 15.27 3.38 -8.05
CA TYR A 73 14.25 3.83 -7.11
C TYR A 73 12.95 3.04 -7.25
N LEU A 74 12.51 2.76 -8.48
CA LEU A 74 11.33 1.92 -8.70
C LEU A 74 11.51 0.53 -8.09
N TYR A 75 12.66 -0.11 -8.32
CA TYR A 75 12.97 -1.40 -7.71
C TYR A 75 12.94 -1.31 -6.18
N LEU A 76 13.59 -0.31 -5.58
CA LEU A 76 13.59 -0.11 -4.13
C LEU A 76 12.16 0.08 -3.59
N PHE A 77 11.39 0.98 -4.21
CA PHE A 77 10.02 1.32 -3.82
C PHE A 77 9.12 0.07 -3.88
N PHE A 78 9.11 -0.65 -4.99
CA PHE A 78 8.29 -1.84 -5.15
C PHE A 78 8.75 -3.01 -4.27
N SER A 79 10.04 -3.18 -4.03
CA SER A 79 10.55 -4.21 -3.11
C SER A 79 10.11 -3.95 -1.66
N VAL A 80 10.24 -2.72 -1.18
CA VAL A 80 9.75 -2.34 0.16
C VAL A 80 8.23 -2.49 0.23
N TYR A 81 7.51 -2.00 -0.78
CA TYR A 81 6.06 -2.12 -0.84
C TYR A 81 5.61 -3.58 -0.79
N LEU A 82 6.17 -4.47 -1.61
CA LEU A 82 5.81 -5.89 -1.61
C LEU A 82 6.14 -6.56 -0.28
N PHE A 83 7.24 -6.18 0.35
CA PHE A 83 7.60 -6.65 1.68
C PHE A 83 6.59 -6.19 2.75
N LEU A 84 6.22 -4.91 2.76
CA LEU A 84 5.22 -4.37 3.69
C LEU A 84 3.83 -4.97 3.45
N LEU A 85 3.43 -5.12 2.19
CA LEU A 85 2.20 -5.78 1.80
C LEU A 85 2.18 -7.21 2.32
N PHE A 86 3.27 -7.96 2.13
CA PHE A 86 3.43 -9.30 2.69
C PHE A 86 3.32 -9.30 4.22
N VAL A 87 3.98 -8.39 4.93
CA VAL A 87 3.86 -8.31 6.39
C VAL A 87 2.42 -8.04 6.80
N VAL A 88 1.76 -7.02 6.24
CA VAL A 88 0.39 -6.62 6.60
C VAL A 88 -0.61 -7.75 6.31
N LEU A 89 -0.55 -8.35 5.12
CA LEU A 89 -1.47 -9.43 4.73
C LEU A 89 -1.35 -10.67 5.64
N PHE A 90 -0.14 -10.95 6.14
CA PHE A 90 0.12 -12.14 6.97
C PHE A 90 0.06 -11.84 8.47
N THR A 91 -0.01 -10.58 8.88
CA THR A 91 -0.10 -10.16 10.30
C THR A 91 -1.52 -9.79 10.73
N LYS A 92 -2.50 -9.72 9.81
CA LYS A 92 -3.90 -9.30 10.05
C LYS A 92 -4.70 -10.16 11.08
N ALA A 93 -4.11 -11.19 11.69
CA ALA A 93 -4.80 -12.21 12.48
C ALA A 93 -5.48 -11.69 13.77
N PRO A 94 -6.74 -12.11 13.97
CA PRO A 94 -7.04 -13.18 14.91
C PRO A 94 -7.66 -14.40 14.20
N ARG A 95 -7.33 -15.60 14.69
CA ARG A 95 -7.74 -16.93 14.16
C ARG A 95 -9.25 -17.02 13.87
N TYR A 96 -9.69 -16.68 12.67
CA TYR A 96 -11.04 -16.97 12.19
C TYR A 96 -10.96 -17.37 10.73
N GLN A 97 -11.30 -18.63 10.45
CA GLN A 97 -11.54 -19.12 9.11
C GLN A 97 -13.02 -18.88 8.80
N ALA A 98 -13.32 -17.84 8.03
CA ALA A 98 -14.65 -17.61 7.50
C ALA A 98 -14.56 -17.49 5.98
N LEU A 99 -15.46 -18.20 5.31
CA LEU A 99 -15.68 -18.08 3.87
C LEU A 99 -16.91 -17.21 3.71
N ILE A 100 -16.71 -15.98 3.22
CA ILE A 100 -17.75 -14.97 3.10
C ILE A 100 -18.06 -14.78 1.62
N LEU A 101 -19.15 -15.38 1.16
CA LEU A 101 -19.62 -15.26 -0.23
C LEU A 101 -20.44 -13.99 -0.48
N ASN A 102 -20.72 -13.19 0.56
CA ASN A 102 -21.44 -11.94 0.41
C ASN A 102 -20.59 -10.93 -0.36
N THR A 103 -21.16 -10.38 -1.43
CA THR A 103 -20.51 -9.38 -2.30
C THR A 103 -20.48 -7.98 -1.69
N ILE A 104 -21.33 -7.71 -0.68
CA ILE A 104 -21.61 -6.37 -0.12
C ILE A 104 -21.39 -6.35 1.41
N ASP A 105 -20.62 -7.30 1.95
CA ASP A 105 -20.44 -7.44 3.40
C ASP A 105 -19.87 -6.16 4.06
N PHE A 106 -19.01 -5.44 3.32
CA PHE A 106 -18.40 -4.21 3.81
C PHE A 106 -19.39 -3.06 4.08
N LEU A 107 -20.50 -3.01 3.33
CA LEU A 107 -21.54 -1.98 3.42
C LEU A 107 -22.50 -2.22 4.60
N MET A 108 -22.60 -3.48 5.06
CA MET A 108 -23.41 -3.85 6.22
C MET A 108 -22.67 -3.66 7.55
N GLY A 109 -21.34 -3.55 7.51
CA GLY A 109 -20.50 -3.29 8.69
C GLY A 109 -20.43 -1.81 9.09
N GLY A 110 -20.15 -1.56 10.37
CA GLY A 110 -19.95 -0.21 10.92
C GLY A 110 -18.68 0.50 10.40
N ARG A 111 -18.28 1.62 11.02
CA ARG A 111 -17.14 2.45 10.57
C ARG A 111 -15.82 1.69 10.37
N LEU A 112 -15.56 0.64 11.15
CA LEU A 112 -14.34 -0.17 11.05
C LEU A 112 -14.27 -0.94 9.72
N SER A 113 -15.41 -1.50 9.28
CA SER A 113 -15.54 -2.24 8.02
C SER A 113 -15.24 -1.38 6.80
N TRP A 114 -15.71 -0.13 6.81
CA TRP A 114 -15.41 0.84 5.75
C TRP A 114 -13.94 1.22 5.68
N LEU A 115 -13.27 1.35 6.84
CA LEU A 115 -11.85 1.64 6.89
C LEU A 115 -11.03 0.47 6.33
N GLU A 116 -11.38 -0.76 6.69
CA GLU A 116 -10.75 -1.97 6.15
C GLU A 116 -10.95 -2.10 4.64
N ALA A 117 -12.16 -1.81 4.15
CA ALA A 117 -12.45 -1.80 2.71
C ALA A 117 -11.60 -0.74 1.97
N LEU A 118 -11.48 0.46 2.54
CA LEU A 118 -10.64 1.52 1.99
C LEU A 118 -9.16 1.12 1.98
N LEU A 119 -8.67 0.52 3.06
CA LEU A 119 -7.29 0.03 3.16
C LEU A 119 -7.00 -1.06 2.14
N ASN A 120 -7.93 -2.01 1.93
CA ASN A 120 -7.83 -3.03 0.89
C ASN A 120 -7.68 -2.40 -0.51
N VAL A 121 -8.49 -1.39 -0.86
CA VAL A 121 -8.32 -0.63 -2.12
C VAL A 121 -6.95 0.04 -2.16
N CYS A 122 -6.57 0.77 -1.12
CA CYS A 122 -5.31 1.53 -1.08
C CYS A 122 -4.07 0.64 -1.20
N TYR A 123 -4.08 -0.54 -0.58
CA TYR A 123 -2.96 -1.48 -0.61
C TYR A 123 -2.69 -2.00 -2.02
N PHE A 124 -3.69 -2.14 -2.88
CA PHE A 124 -3.52 -2.69 -4.22
C PHE A 124 -3.24 -1.65 -5.32
N ILE A 125 -3.31 -0.35 -5.01
CA ILE A 125 -2.98 0.73 -5.96
C ILE A 125 -1.54 0.60 -6.50
N PRO A 126 -0.50 0.43 -5.67
CA PRO A 126 0.87 0.30 -6.20
C PRO A 126 1.05 -0.96 -7.04
N LEU A 127 0.34 -2.05 -6.72
CA LEU A 127 0.36 -3.26 -7.57
C LEU A 127 -0.23 -2.99 -8.96
N GLY A 128 -1.34 -2.26 -9.02
CA GLY A 128 -1.93 -1.79 -10.28
C GLY A 128 -0.96 -0.95 -11.11
N LEU A 129 -0.22 -0.04 -10.46
CA LEU A 129 0.81 0.77 -11.11
C LEU A 129 1.91 -0.09 -11.74
N LEU A 130 2.36 -1.13 -11.03
CA LEU A 130 3.36 -2.08 -11.52
C LEU A 130 2.88 -2.83 -12.77
N TYR A 131 1.60 -3.23 -12.81
CA TYR A 131 1.04 -3.88 -13.99
C TYR A 131 0.90 -2.93 -15.17
N GLY A 132 0.52 -1.67 -14.92
CA GLY A 132 0.45 -0.63 -15.97
C GLY A 132 1.76 -0.43 -16.73
N MET A 133 2.90 -0.68 -16.08
CA MET A 133 4.22 -0.57 -16.71
C MET A 133 4.51 -1.62 -17.79
N LYS A 134 3.91 -2.80 -17.72
CA LYS A 134 4.33 -3.95 -18.55
C LYS A 134 3.19 -4.70 -19.24
N ALA A 135 1.97 -4.65 -18.72
CA ALA A 135 0.85 -5.46 -19.19
C ALA A 135 -0.13 -4.64 -20.03
N ARG A 136 -0.66 -5.23 -21.10
CA ARG A 136 -1.85 -4.68 -21.79
C ARG A 136 -3.09 -4.86 -20.92
N TYR A 137 -4.13 -4.05 -21.14
CA TYR A 137 -5.36 -4.09 -20.34
C TYR A 137 -5.94 -5.49 -20.13
N ARG A 138 -5.99 -6.33 -21.17
CA ARG A 138 -6.47 -7.72 -21.06
C ARG A 138 -5.57 -8.61 -20.20
N GLU A 139 -4.25 -8.49 -20.37
CA GLU A 139 -3.26 -9.22 -19.59
C GLU A 139 -3.29 -8.76 -18.12
N PHE A 140 -3.43 -7.45 -17.89
CA PHE A 140 -3.62 -6.85 -16.58
C PHE A 140 -4.81 -7.46 -15.86
N VAL A 141 -6.00 -7.49 -16.49
CA VAL A 141 -7.21 -8.02 -15.83
C VAL A 141 -6.99 -9.48 -15.39
N ILE A 142 -6.42 -10.31 -16.26
CA ILE A 142 -6.16 -11.72 -15.96
C ILE A 142 -5.13 -11.87 -14.84
N VAL A 143 -3.99 -11.18 -14.93
CA VAL A 143 -2.90 -11.28 -13.95
C VAL A 143 -3.33 -10.70 -12.60
N ALA A 144 -4.06 -9.58 -12.58
CA ALA A 144 -4.56 -8.97 -11.36
C ALA A 144 -5.56 -9.88 -10.66
N LEU A 145 -6.55 -10.43 -11.37
CA LEU A 145 -7.51 -11.36 -10.78
C LEU A 145 -6.83 -12.64 -10.26
N LEU A 146 -5.90 -13.21 -11.03
CA LEU A 146 -5.15 -14.39 -10.59
C LEU A 146 -4.33 -14.10 -9.33
N THR A 147 -3.68 -12.93 -9.28
CA THR A 147 -2.88 -12.52 -8.12
C THR A 147 -3.74 -12.28 -6.89
N ILE A 148 -4.86 -11.56 -7.04
CA ILE A 148 -5.79 -11.26 -5.95
C ILE A 148 -6.39 -12.56 -5.40
N VAL A 149 -6.92 -13.44 -6.27
CA VAL A 149 -7.46 -14.74 -5.86
C VAL A 149 -6.37 -15.60 -5.21
N GLY A 150 -5.15 -15.56 -5.73
CA GLY A 150 -4.00 -16.26 -5.15
C GLY A 150 -3.67 -15.77 -3.73
N ILE A 151 -3.66 -14.45 -3.51
CA ILE A 151 -3.43 -13.84 -2.19
C ILE A 151 -4.52 -14.26 -1.20
N GLU A 152 -5.79 -14.08 -1.56
CA GLU A 152 -6.93 -14.46 -0.72
C GLU A 152 -6.92 -15.96 -0.39
N MET A 153 -6.59 -16.81 -1.37
CA MET A 153 -6.48 -18.26 -1.18
C MET A 153 -5.34 -18.63 -0.24
N ILE A 154 -4.16 -18.01 -0.38
CA ILE A 154 -3.04 -18.21 0.55
C ILE A 154 -3.44 -17.78 1.96
N GLN A 155 -4.06 -16.62 2.10
CA GLN A 155 -4.53 -16.13 3.42
C GLN A 155 -5.55 -17.08 4.04
N PHE A 156 -6.44 -17.67 3.23
CA PHE A 156 -7.39 -18.68 3.69
C PHE A 156 -6.70 -19.98 4.13
N VAL A 157 -5.80 -20.53 3.31
CA VAL A 157 -5.08 -21.80 3.58
C VAL A 157 -4.20 -21.70 4.83
N PHE A 158 -3.55 -20.54 5.04
CA PHE A 158 -2.68 -20.31 6.19
C PHE A 158 -3.43 -19.77 7.43
N TYR A 159 -4.77 -19.69 7.40
CA TYR A 159 -5.59 -19.19 8.51
C TYR A 159 -5.25 -17.76 8.94
N LEU A 160 -4.86 -16.93 7.97
CA LEU A 160 -4.41 -15.55 8.18
C LEU A 160 -5.51 -14.52 7.88
N GLY A 161 -6.58 -14.94 7.19
CA GLY A 161 -7.70 -14.08 6.83
C GLY A 161 -8.94 -14.86 6.38
N THR A 162 -10.00 -14.11 6.10
CA THR A 162 -11.27 -14.60 5.59
C THR A 162 -11.27 -14.54 4.07
N PHE A 163 -11.64 -15.64 3.39
CA PHE A 163 -11.81 -15.60 1.94
C PHE A 163 -13.13 -14.90 1.63
N ALA A 164 -13.06 -13.62 1.26
CA ALA A 164 -14.22 -12.79 1.01
C ALA A 164 -14.28 -12.35 -0.46
N ILE A 165 -15.43 -12.57 -1.10
CA ILE A 165 -15.65 -12.11 -2.49
C ILE A 165 -15.60 -10.58 -2.56
N SER A 166 -16.09 -9.88 -1.52
CA SER A 166 -15.99 -8.42 -1.43
C SER A 166 -14.55 -7.91 -1.47
N ASP A 167 -13.61 -8.63 -0.85
CA ASP A 167 -12.19 -8.24 -0.82
C ASP A 167 -11.56 -8.39 -2.21
N ILE A 168 -11.92 -9.44 -2.96
CA ILE A 168 -11.51 -9.58 -4.37
C ILE A 168 -11.94 -8.36 -5.19
N PHE A 169 -13.19 -7.91 -5.03
CA PHE A 169 -13.69 -6.73 -5.75
C PHE A 169 -12.97 -5.44 -5.35
N LEU A 170 -12.78 -5.21 -4.06
CA LEU A 170 -12.11 -4.00 -3.54
C LEU A 170 -10.63 -3.96 -3.96
N ASN A 171 -9.92 -5.08 -3.83
CA ASN A 171 -8.53 -5.22 -4.26
C ASN A 171 -8.42 -5.00 -5.79
N PHE A 172 -9.39 -5.50 -6.56
CA PHE A 172 -9.44 -5.28 -8.01
C PHE A 172 -9.67 -3.80 -8.37
N ILE A 173 -10.56 -3.10 -7.66
CA ILE A 173 -10.73 -1.64 -7.81
C ILE A 173 -9.42 -0.91 -7.51
N GLY A 174 -8.71 -1.29 -6.44
CA GLY A 174 -7.38 -0.76 -6.12
C GLY A 174 -6.38 -0.92 -7.27
N CYS A 175 -6.28 -2.15 -7.80
CA CYS A 175 -5.46 -2.44 -8.98
C CYS A 175 -5.86 -1.61 -10.22
N LEU A 176 -7.16 -1.42 -10.46
CA LEU A 176 -7.66 -0.66 -11.59
C LEU A 176 -7.29 0.83 -11.48
N LEU A 177 -7.45 1.42 -10.28
CA LEU A 177 -7.03 2.79 -10.00
C LEU A 177 -5.52 2.96 -10.22
N GLY A 178 -4.71 2.02 -9.73
CA GLY A 178 -3.26 2.01 -9.95
C GLY A 178 -2.87 1.91 -11.42
N TYR A 179 -3.54 1.05 -12.19
CA TYR A 179 -3.30 0.87 -13.61
C TYR A 179 -3.59 2.15 -14.41
N HIS A 180 -4.68 2.85 -14.09
CA HIS A 180 -5.00 4.13 -14.74
C HIS A 180 -4.08 5.28 -14.29
N LEU A 181 -3.62 5.26 -13.04
CA LEU A 181 -2.67 6.25 -12.54
C LEU A 181 -1.30 6.16 -13.22
N TYR A 182 -0.95 5.02 -13.80
CA TYR A 182 0.29 4.84 -14.53
C TYR A 182 0.41 5.74 -15.76
N GLN A 183 -0.66 5.93 -16.54
CA GLN A 183 -0.63 6.73 -17.77
C GLN A 183 -0.15 8.17 -17.56
N PRO A 184 -0.78 8.99 -16.68
CA PRO A 184 -0.33 10.35 -16.44
C PRO A 184 1.05 10.40 -15.78
N LEU A 185 1.40 9.40 -14.97
CA LEU A 185 2.73 9.30 -14.38
C LEU A 185 3.79 9.09 -15.48
N HIS A 186 3.55 8.16 -16.39
CA HIS A 186 4.48 7.85 -17.47
C HIS A 186 4.69 9.03 -18.41
N GLU A 187 3.62 9.72 -18.80
CA GLU A 187 3.67 10.93 -19.63
C GLU A 187 4.57 12.01 -19.00
N HIS A 188 4.43 12.26 -17.70
CA HIS A 188 5.22 13.28 -17.00
C HIS A 188 6.74 12.99 -16.97
N PHE A 189 7.14 11.71 -17.00
CA PHE A 189 8.55 11.29 -16.91
C PHE A 189 9.17 10.97 -18.28
N GLN A 190 8.41 11.08 -19.37
CA GLN A 190 8.88 10.91 -20.75
C GLN A 190 9.15 12.27 -21.44
N GLU A 191 8.58 13.37 -20.95
CA GLU A 191 8.90 14.76 -21.35
C GLU A 191 10.23 15.27 -20.77
#